data_AF-A0A259D9N1-F1
#
_entry.id   AF-A0A259D9N1-F1
#
_cell.length_a   1.000
_cell.length_b   1.000
_cell.length_c   1.000
_cell.angle_alpha   90.00
_cell.angle_beta   90.00
_cell.angle_gamma   90.00
#
_symmetry.space_group_name_H-M   'P 1'
#
loop_
_entity.id
_entity.type
_entity.pdbx_description
1 polymer ?
#
loop_
_entity_poly.entity_id
_entity_poly.type
_entity_poly.pdbx_seq_one_letter_code
_entity_poly.pdbx_strand_id
1 'polypeptide(L)'
;MTPNAEPDKDFPWWLVIVAGTGLWLFYEVWASEVYAAAFVTLAKGIRITVAVTLVAYAGACLIGLGLALSGLSRFVVLRQAARLYIEVMRGVPIIVLLLYVAFVVAPGLVAAWNWLAVPLGLAELRGRDFPLLWRAVIALTLAYSA
;
A
#
# COMPACT_ATOMS: atom_id res chain seq x y z
N MET A 1 25.48 26.50 -38.53
CA MET A 1 24.59 25.32 -38.56
C MET A 1 23.50 25.57 -37.55
N THR A 2 22.30 25.94 -38.00
CA THR A 2 21.14 26.13 -37.13
C THR A 2 20.58 24.75 -36.76
N PRO A 3 20.31 24.44 -35.47
CA PRO A 3 19.60 23.22 -35.13
C PRO A 3 18.17 23.34 -35.65
N ASN A 4 17.82 22.53 -36.64
CA ASN A 4 16.44 22.33 -37.05
C ASN A 4 15.81 21.38 -36.02
N ALA A 5 14.94 21.89 -35.16
CA ALA A 5 14.19 21.10 -34.19
C ALA A 5 12.79 20.83 -34.77
N GLU A 6 12.71 19.97 -35.78
CA GLU A 6 11.42 19.36 -36.11
C GLU A 6 11.17 18.24 -35.08
N PRO A 7 10.06 18.27 -34.32
CA PRO A 7 9.72 17.18 -33.42
C PRO A 7 9.41 15.95 -34.28
N ASP A 8 10.10 14.84 -34.05
CA ASP A 8 9.82 13.58 -34.73
C ASP A 8 8.35 13.21 -34.44
N LYS A 9 7.53 13.19 -35.49
CA LYS A 9 6.10 12.82 -35.42
C LYS A 9 5.99 11.29 -35.42
N ASP A 10 6.60 10.65 -34.45
CA ASP A 10 6.50 9.20 -34.30
C ASP A 10 5.09 8.84 -33.87
N PHE A 11 4.38 8.13 -34.74
CA PHE A 11 3.06 7.60 -34.43
C PHE A 11 3.17 6.58 -33.28
N PRO A 12 2.34 6.68 -32.22
CA PRO A 12 2.46 5.86 -31.03
C PRO A 12 1.97 4.42 -31.29
N TRP A 13 2.77 3.62 -31.98
CA TRP A 13 2.49 2.21 -32.29
C TRP A 13 2.20 1.36 -31.05
N TRP A 14 2.76 1.75 -29.91
CA TRP A 14 2.46 1.12 -28.62
C TRP A 14 0.98 1.24 -28.23
N LEU A 15 0.31 2.36 -28.55
CA LEU A 15 -1.14 2.52 -28.29
C LEU A 15 -1.95 1.57 -29.15
N VAL A 16 -1.54 1.34 -30.40
CA VAL A 16 -2.23 0.40 -31.30
C VAL A 16 -2.11 -1.03 -30.77
N ILE A 17 -0.91 -1.42 -30.29
CA ILE A 17 -0.71 -2.75 -29.70
C ILE A 17 -1.57 -2.93 -28.44
N VAL A 18 -1.59 -1.93 -27.55
CA VAL A 18 -2.40 -1.97 -26.31
C VAL A 18 -3.89 -1.98 -26.63
N ALA A 19 -4.34 -1.15 -27.58
CA ALA A 19 -5.75 -1.09 -27.97
C ALA A 19 -6.19 -2.38 -28.66
N GLY A 20 -5.39 -2.91 -29.59
CA GLY A 20 -5.66 -4.17 -30.28
C GLY A 20 -5.71 -5.37 -29.34
N THR A 21 -4.75 -5.48 -28.42
CA THR A 21 -4.77 -6.53 -27.38
C THR A 21 -5.94 -6.37 -26.42
N GLY A 22 -6.28 -5.14 -26.04
CA GLY A 22 -7.45 -4.85 -25.21
C GLY A 22 -8.77 -5.29 -25.85
N LEU A 23 -8.99 -4.96 -27.13
CA LEU A 23 -10.18 -5.37 -27.88
C LEU A 23 -10.26 -6.90 -28.03
N TRP A 24 -9.13 -7.55 -28.31
CA TRP A 24 -9.05 -9.01 -28.38
C TRP A 24 -9.45 -9.69 -27.06
N LEU A 25 -8.89 -9.23 -25.94
CA LEU A 25 -9.24 -9.73 -24.61
C LEU A 25 -10.71 -9.48 -24.28
N PHE A 26 -11.26 -8.33 -24.69
CA PHE A 26 -12.67 -8.02 -24.47
C PHE A 26 -13.59 -8.96 -25.24
N TYR A 27 -13.22 -9.31 -26.47
CA TYR A 27 -13.93 -10.31 -27.27
C TYR A 27 -13.89 -11.69 -26.61
N GLU A 28 -12.72 -12.15 -26.16
CA GLU A 28 -12.55 -13.43 -25.45
C GLU A 28 -13.40 -13.51 -24.17
N VAL A 29 -13.47 -12.41 -23.40
CA VAL A 29 -14.30 -12.33 -22.18
C VAL A 29 -15.79 -12.45 -22.49
N TRP A 30 -16.25 -11.92 -23.64
CA TRP A 30 -17.65 -12.03 -24.04
C TRP A 30 -17.99 -13.38 -24.68
N ALA A 31 -17.07 -13.96 -25.44
CA ALA A 31 -17.30 -15.18 -26.20
C ALA A 31 -17.17 -16.46 -25.35
N SER A 32 -16.51 -16.41 -24.19
CA SER A 32 -16.24 -17.59 -23.35
C SER A 32 -16.62 -17.36 -21.89
N GLU A 33 -17.46 -18.26 -21.37
CA GLU A 33 -17.91 -18.25 -19.97
C GLU A 33 -16.75 -18.40 -18.97
N VAL A 34 -15.67 -19.08 -19.37
CA VAL A 34 -14.48 -19.26 -18.52
C VAL A 34 -13.74 -17.93 -18.34
N TYR A 35 -13.57 -17.14 -19.41
CA TYR A 35 -12.94 -15.83 -19.33
C TYR A 35 -13.83 -14.81 -18.61
N ALA A 36 -15.16 -14.90 -18.77
CA ALA A 36 -16.11 -14.10 -17.99
C ALA A 36 -16.00 -14.37 -16.47
N ALA A 37 -15.91 -15.63 -16.06
CA ALA A 37 -15.73 -16.00 -14.65
C ALA A 37 -14.39 -15.52 -14.07
N ALA A 38 -13.31 -15.60 -14.87
CA ALA A 38 -12.00 -15.05 -14.50
C ALA A 38 -12.07 -13.53 -14.32
N PHE A 39 -12.75 -12.82 -15.23
CA PHE A 39 -12.92 -11.37 -15.15
C PHE A 39 -13.64 -10.92 -13.86
N VAL A 40 -14.71 -11.62 -13.45
CA VAL A 40 -15.42 -11.33 -12.19
C VAL A 40 -14.50 -11.47 -10.98
N THR A 41 -13.61 -12.48 -10.99
CA THR A 41 -12.65 -12.70 -9.90
C THR A 41 -11.58 -11.61 -9.88
N LEU A 42 -11.03 -11.26 -11.05
CA LEU A 42 -10.07 -10.17 -11.20
C LEU A 42 -10.65 -8.81 -10.78
N ALA A 43 -11.90 -8.53 -11.15
CA ALA A 43 -12.60 -7.30 -10.78
C ALA A 43 -12.76 -7.14 -9.26
N LYS A 44 -12.96 -8.26 -8.52
CA LYS A 44 -12.92 -8.22 -7.04
C LYS A 44 -11.55 -7.80 -6.53
N GLY A 45 -10.47 -8.30 -7.15
CA GLY A 45 -9.09 -7.90 -6.85
C GLY A 45 -8.87 -6.39 -7.01
N ILE A 46 -9.39 -5.79 -8.08
CA ILE A 46 -9.30 -4.33 -8.32
C ILE A 46 -9.94 -3.54 -7.18
N ARG A 47 -11.10 -3.97 -6.68
CA ARG A 47 -11.74 -3.28 -5.55
C ARG A 47 -10.88 -3.34 -4.29
N ILE A 48 -10.24 -4.49 -4.04
CA ILE A 48 -9.35 -4.66 -2.89
C ILE A 48 -8.11 -3.78 -3.03
N THR A 49 -7.46 -3.73 -4.20
CA THR A 49 -6.28 -2.89 -4.40
C THR A 49 -6.61 -1.42 -4.20
N VAL A 50 -7.70 -0.93 -4.79
CA VAL A 50 -8.16 0.46 -4.60
C VAL A 50 -8.47 0.74 -3.12
N ALA A 51 -9.20 -0.14 -2.44
CA ALA A 51 -9.53 0.04 -1.03
C ALA A 51 -8.27 0.06 -0.14
N VAL A 52 -7.34 -0.88 -0.35
CA VAL A 52 -6.07 -0.96 0.38
C VAL A 52 -5.23 0.30 0.15
N THR A 53 -5.10 0.74 -1.11
CA THR A 53 -4.34 1.95 -1.45
C THR A 53 -4.93 3.18 -0.78
N LEU A 54 -6.25 3.39 -0.89
CA LEU A 54 -6.90 4.56 -0.31
C LEU A 54 -6.74 4.60 1.21
N VAL A 55 -7.01 3.49 1.89
CA VAL A 55 -6.91 3.42 3.36
C VAL A 55 -5.46 3.59 3.82
N ALA A 56 -4.51 2.89 3.19
CA ALA A 56 -3.11 2.98 3.57
C ALA A 56 -2.53 4.38 3.32
N TYR A 57 -2.83 4.99 2.17
CA TYR A 57 -2.30 6.30 1.82
C TYR A 57 -2.95 7.41 2.64
N ALA A 58 -4.24 7.32 2.94
CA ALA A 58 -4.90 8.26 3.85
C ALA A 58 -4.25 8.22 5.25
N GLY A 59 -4.00 7.02 5.78
CA GLY A 59 -3.27 6.85 7.04
C GLY A 59 -1.83 7.39 6.95
N ALA A 60 -1.13 7.12 5.85
CA ALA A 60 0.23 7.58 5.62
C ALA A 60 0.29 9.12 5.60
N CYS A 61 -0.65 9.79 4.94
CA CYS A 61 -0.74 11.25 4.90
C CYS A 61 -0.98 11.83 6.30
N LEU A 62 -1.85 11.22 7.11
CA LEU A 62 -2.11 11.69 8.49
C LEU A 62 -0.85 11.59 9.36
N ILE A 63 -0.16 10.46 9.32
CA ILE A 63 1.08 10.26 10.07
C ILE A 63 2.19 11.17 9.54
N GLY A 64 2.38 11.22 8.22
CA GLY A 64 3.38 12.06 7.56
C GLY A 64 3.18 13.54 7.85
N LEU A 65 1.93 14.02 7.89
CA LEU A 65 1.61 15.38 8.31
C LEU A 65 2.00 15.62 9.78
N GLY A 66 1.67 14.68 10.68
CA GLY A 66 2.08 14.76 12.08
C GLY A 66 3.60 14.80 12.27
N LEU A 67 4.34 14.00 11.48
CA LEU A 67 5.81 13.98 11.47
C LEU A 67 6.39 15.28 10.92
N ALA A 68 5.82 15.82 9.84
CA ALA A 68 6.23 17.10 9.26
C ALA A 68 6.05 18.25 10.26
N LEU A 69 4.90 18.32 10.93
CA LEU A 69 4.64 19.30 11.99
C LEU A 69 5.60 19.12 13.17
N SER A 70 5.87 17.88 13.56
CA SER A 70 6.85 17.57 14.62
C SER A 70 8.27 18.01 14.24
N GLY A 71 8.64 17.90 12.96
CA GLY A 71 9.90 18.38 12.41
C GLY A 71 10.08 19.90 12.45
N LEU A 72 8.97 20.66 12.43
CA LEU A 72 8.97 22.12 12.55
C LEU A 72 8.86 22.62 14.00
N SER A 73 8.55 21.72 14.95
CA SER A 73 8.34 22.06 16.35
C SER A 73 9.58 22.68 17.02
N ARG A 74 9.41 23.63 17.94
CA ARG A 74 10.54 24.21 18.71
C ARG A 74 11.27 23.18 19.59
N PHE A 75 10.60 22.11 19.99
CA PHE A 75 11.16 21.10 20.88
C PHE A 75 12.12 20.16 20.15
N VAL A 76 13.35 20.05 20.65
CA VAL A 76 14.39 19.19 20.08
C VAL A 76 13.95 17.72 20.05
N VAL A 77 13.30 17.25 21.11
CA VAL A 77 12.84 15.85 21.23
C VAL A 77 11.89 15.47 20.09
N LEU A 78 10.88 16.31 19.79
CA LEU A 78 9.93 16.03 18.70
C LEU A 78 10.63 16.01 17.33
N ARG A 79 11.56 16.94 17.10
CA ARG A 79 12.30 17.02 15.84
C ARG A 79 13.15 15.78 15.60
N GLN A 80 13.87 15.34 16.64
CA GLN A 80 14.77 14.19 16.54
C GLN A 80 13.97 12.89 16.44
N ALA A 81 12.85 12.76 17.17
CA ALA A 81 11.97 11.61 17.04
C ALA A 81 11.39 11.50 15.62
N ALA A 82 10.94 12.61 15.03
CA ALA A 82 10.43 12.62 13.66
C ALA A 82 11.51 12.25 12.63
N ARG A 83 12.72 12.81 12.77
CA ARG A 83 13.86 12.46 11.89
C ARG A 83 14.27 11.00 12.01
N LEU A 84 14.40 10.49 13.25
CA LEU A 84 14.73 9.10 13.50
C LEU A 84 13.73 8.17 12.84
N TYR A 85 12.42 8.42 13.00
CA TYR A 85 11.39 7.63 12.32
C TYR A 85 11.59 7.65 10.81
N ILE A 86 11.70 8.85 10.21
CA ILE A 86 11.82 9.00 8.75
C ILE A 86 13.06 8.28 8.22
N GLU A 87 14.21 8.48 8.86
CA GLU A 87 15.49 7.89 8.46
C GLU A 87 15.48 6.36 8.59
N VAL A 88 14.95 5.82 9.70
CA VAL A 88 14.82 4.36 9.89
C VAL A 88 13.90 3.75 8.85
N MET A 89 12.73 4.34 8.64
CA MET A 89 11.74 3.81 7.71
C MET A 89 12.21 3.85 6.26
N ARG A 90 12.97 4.89 5.87
CA ARG A 90 13.60 4.99 4.54
C ARG A 90 14.85 4.13 4.39
N GLY A 91 15.53 3.79 5.49
CA GLY A 91 16.72 2.94 5.48
C GLY A 91 16.42 1.44 5.39
N VAL A 92 15.21 1.01 5.76
CA VAL A 92 14.82 -0.41 5.76
C VAL A 92 14.18 -0.79 4.41
N PRO A 93 14.62 -1.89 3.76
CA PRO A 93 13.98 -2.37 2.54
C PRO A 93 12.49 -2.66 2.75
N ILE A 94 11.64 -2.25 1.79
CA ILE A 94 10.18 -2.35 1.94
C ILE A 94 9.72 -3.79 2.22
N ILE A 95 10.35 -4.79 1.60
CA ILE A 95 10.03 -6.20 1.84
C ILE A 95 10.27 -6.59 3.31
N VAL A 96 11.37 -6.12 3.90
CA VAL A 96 11.68 -6.39 5.31
C VAL A 96 10.64 -5.74 6.21
N LEU A 97 10.22 -4.52 5.92
CA LEU A 97 9.13 -3.82 6.61
C LEU A 97 7.80 -4.58 6.54
N LEU A 98 7.42 -5.02 5.33
CA LEU A 98 6.19 -5.82 5.13
C LEU A 98 6.24 -7.12 5.95
N LEU A 99 7.35 -7.84 5.91
CA LEU A 99 7.53 -9.09 6.66
C LEU A 99 7.56 -8.83 8.17
N TYR A 100 8.26 -7.80 8.63
CA TYR A 100 8.33 -7.44 10.04
C TYR A 100 6.95 -7.09 10.59
N VAL A 101 6.18 -6.28 9.86
CA VAL A 101 4.81 -5.97 10.26
C VAL A 101 3.93 -7.21 10.23
N ALA A 102 4.08 -8.05 9.21
CA ALA A 102 3.29 -9.26 9.08
C ALA A 102 3.57 -10.28 10.19
N PHE A 103 4.82 -10.48 10.60
CA PHE A 103 5.21 -11.59 11.46
C PHE A 103 5.65 -11.18 12.88
N VAL A 104 5.95 -9.91 13.12
CA VAL A 104 6.38 -9.43 14.44
C VAL A 104 5.36 -8.44 15.01
N VAL A 105 5.08 -7.35 14.30
CA VAL A 105 4.19 -6.30 14.81
C VAL A 105 2.77 -6.82 14.98
N ALA A 106 2.21 -7.48 13.96
CA ALA A 106 0.83 -7.97 14.02
C ALA A 106 0.60 -8.99 15.15
N PRO A 107 1.42 -10.04 15.31
CA PRO A 107 1.30 -10.93 16.48
C PRO A 107 1.56 -10.22 17.80
N GLY A 108 2.52 -9.27 17.84
CA GLY A 108 2.80 -8.45 19.02
C GLY A 108 1.59 -7.60 19.45
N LEU A 109 0.87 -7.00 18.51
CA LEU A 109 -0.36 -6.24 18.77
C LEU A 109 -1.46 -7.13 19.32
N VAL A 110 -1.61 -8.35 18.80
CA VAL A 110 -2.58 -9.33 19.31
C VAL A 110 -2.23 -9.75 20.74
N ALA A 111 -0.94 -10.01 21.01
CA ALA A 111 -0.48 -10.35 22.35
C ALA A 111 -0.68 -9.19 23.34
N ALA A 112 -0.38 -7.96 22.93
CA ALA A 112 -0.59 -6.77 23.74
C ALA A 112 -2.08 -6.54 24.05
N TRP A 113 -2.96 -6.74 23.05
CA TRP A 113 -4.41 -6.71 23.26
C TRP A 113 -4.83 -7.76 24.27
N ASN A 114 -4.45 -9.02 24.09
CA ASN A 114 -4.85 -10.10 25.00
C ASN A 114 -4.34 -9.86 26.43
N TRP A 115 -3.12 -9.33 26.58
CA TRP A 115 -2.57 -9.00 27.89
C TRP A 115 -3.40 -7.94 28.65
N LEU A 116 -4.00 -6.98 27.93
CA LEU A 116 -4.88 -5.97 28.52
C LEU A 116 -6.34 -6.43 28.63
N ALA A 117 -6.84 -7.14 27.63
CA ALA A 117 -8.24 -7.53 27.47
C ALA A 117 -8.64 -8.71 28.37
N VAL A 118 -7.77 -9.72 28.50
CA VAL A 118 -8.05 -10.94 29.28
C VAL A 118 -8.25 -10.62 30.77
N PRO A 119 -7.41 -9.80 31.43
CA PRO A 119 -7.65 -9.40 32.83
C PRO A 119 -8.94 -8.60 33.03
N LEU A 120 -9.42 -7.92 31.98
CA LEU A 120 -10.66 -7.15 31.99
C LEU A 120 -11.89 -7.99 31.61
N GLY A 121 -11.72 -9.29 31.34
CA GLY A 121 -12.81 -10.20 30.94
C GLY A 121 -13.31 -9.98 29.51
N LEU A 122 -12.56 -9.28 28.67
CA LEU A 122 -12.90 -9.03 27.26
C LEU A 122 -12.48 -10.20 26.37
N ALA A 123 -13.02 -10.24 25.14
CA ALA A 123 -12.75 -11.30 24.19
C ALA A 123 -11.27 -11.36 23.75
N GLU A 124 -10.74 -12.58 23.71
CA GLU A 124 -9.39 -12.87 23.22
C GLU A 124 -9.34 -12.79 21.70
N LEU A 125 -8.32 -12.10 21.17
CA LEU A 125 -8.01 -12.07 19.75
C LEU A 125 -7.00 -13.17 19.41
N ARG A 126 -7.24 -13.91 18.32
CA ARG A 126 -6.27 -14.89 17.79
C ARG A 126 -5.52 -14.26 16.63
N GLY A 127 -4.30 -14.73 16.38
CA GLY A 127 -3.50 -14.25 15.24
C GLY A 127 -4.19 -14.40 13.88
N ARG A 128 -5.13 -15.35 13.73
CA ARG A 128 -5.93 -15.50 12.50
C ARG A 128 -6.99 -14.40 12.32
N ASP A 129 -7.44 -13.79 13.41
CA ASP A 129 -8.45 -12.73 13.40
C ASP A 129 -7.85 -11.39 12.95
N PHE A 130 -6.53 -11.38 12.71
CA PHE A 130 -5.80 -10.26 12.13
C PHE A 130 -5.32 -10.60 10.70
N PRO A 131 -6.16 -10.37 9.67
CA PRO A 131 -5.89 -10.80 8.30
C PRO A 131 -4.64 -10.18 7.68
N LEU A 132 -4.04 -10.86 6.71
CA LEU A 132 -2.87 -10.36 5.97
C LEU A 132 -3.13 -9.02 5.28
N LEU A 133 -4.37 -8.74 4.87
CA LEU A 133 -4.76 -7.46 4.27
C LEU A 133 -4.49 -6.30 5.23
N TRP A 134 -4.93 -6.40 6.50
CA TRP A 134 -4.70 -5.35 7.49
C TRP A 134 -3.23 -5.20 7.85
N ARG A 135 -2.49 -6.31 7.90
CA ARG A 135 -1.03 -6.29 8.07
C ARG A 135 -0.36 -5.50 6.94
N ALA A 136 -0.77 -5.76 5.70
CA ALA A 136 -0.28 -5.03 4.53
C ALA A 136 -0.64 -3.54 4.59
N VAL A 137 -1.88 -3.20 4.93
CA VAL A 137 -2.31 -1.80 5.10
C VAL A 137 -1.43 -1.08 6.12
N ILE A 138 -1.21 -1.65 7.30
CA ILE A 138 -0.35 -1.04 8.33
C ILE A 138 1.07 -0.87 7.81
N ALA A 139 1.63 -1.90 7.17
CA ALA A 139 3.00 -1.85 6.67
C ALA A 139 3.17 -0.76 5.60
N LEU A 140 2.20 -0.63 4.68
CA LEU A 140 2.19 0.41 3.65
C LEU A 140 2.01 1.80 4.27
N THR A 141 1.09 1.95 5.23
CA THR A 141 0.87 3.21 5.96
C THR A 141 2.15 3.71 6.63
N LEU A 142 2.86 2.82 7.32
CA LEU A 142 4.13 3.14 7.98
C LEU A 142 5.20 3.47 6.94
N ALA A 143 5.39 2.63 5.92
CA ALA A 143 6.42 2.84 4.90
C ALA A 143 6.24 4.16 4.12
N TYR A 144 5.01 4.51 3.74
CA TYR A 144 4.73 5.71 2.94
C TYR A 144 4.56 7.01 3.74
N SER A 145 4.53 6.94 5.07
CA SER A 145 4.46 8.15 5.92
C SER A 145 5.82 8.82 6.14
N ALA A 146 6.91 8.14 5.77
CA ALA A 146 8.28 8.54 6.02
C ALA A 146 8.90 9.36 4.87
#